data_AF-A0A7V9BW83-F1
#
_entry.id   AF-A0A7V9BW83-F1
#
_cell.length_a   1.000
_cell.length_b   1.000
_cell.length_c   1.000
_cell.angle_alpha   90.00
_cell.angle_beta   90.00
_cell.angle_gamma   90.00
#
_symmetry.space_group_name_H-M   'P 1'
#
loop_
_entity.id
_entity.type
_entity.pdbx_description
1 polymer ?
#
loop_
_entity_poly.entity_id
_entity_poly.type
_entity_poly.pdbx_seq_one_letter_code
_entity_poly.pdbx_strand_id
1 'polypeptide(L)' 'MTRVVVVGSGFGGLFAAKALKRADVEVTLIAQTGHH' A
#
# COMPACT_ATOMS: atom_id res chain seq x y z
N MET A 1 1.13 7.37 -16.15
CA MET A 1 1.47 7.35 -14.71
C MET A 1 0.48 6.40 -14.04
N THR A 2 0.96 5.29 -13.49
CA THR A 2 0.10 4.24 -12.93
C THR A 2 -0.05 4.45 -11.44
N ARG A 3 -1.30 4.46 -10.94
CA ARG A 3 -1.61 4.63 -9.52
C ARG A 3 -2.16 3.34 -8.95
N VAL A 4 -1.65 2.93 -7.80
CA VAL A 4 -2.09 1.76 -7.06
C VAL A 4 -2.61 2.20 -5.70
N VAL A 5 -3.85 1.83 -5.39
CA VAL A 5 -4.46 2.07 -4.09
C VAL A 5 -4.52 0.77 -3.33
N VAL A 6 -3.89 0.73 -2.16
CA VAL A 6 -3.94 -0.38 -1.22
C VAL A 6 -4.92 -0.03 -0.12
N VAL A 7 -5.93 -0.88 0.09
CA VAL A 7 -6.95 -0.69 1.12
C VAL A 7 -6.70 -1.65 2.27
N GLY A 8 -6.54 -1.09 3.47
CA GLY A 8 -6.26 -1.81 4.70
C GLY A 8 -4.77 -1.87 5.03
N SER A 9 -4.44 -1.46 6.25
CA SER A 9 -3.12 -1.65 6.86
C SER A 9 -3.16 -2.91 7.72
N GLY A 10 -3.38 -4.08 7.10
CA GLY A 10 -3.03 -5.38 7.69
C GLY A 10 -1.65 -5.84 7.21
N PHE A 11 -1.21 -7.04 7.60
CA PHE A 11 0.01 -7.64 7.03
C PHE A 11 -0.03 -7.66 5.50
N GLY A 12 -1.13 -8.13 4.90
CA GLY A 12 -1.27 -8.14 3.43
C GLY A 12 -1.07 -6.78 2.78
N GLY A 13 -1.74 -5.74 3.29
CA GLY A 13 -1.65 -4.39 2.73
C GLY A 13 -0.28 -3.73 2.90
N LEU A 14 0.33 -3.86 4.09
CA LEU A 14 1.65 -3.27 4.33
C LEU A 14 2.75 -3.95 3.51
N PHE A 15 2.71 -5.28 3.41
CA PHE A 15 3.70 -6.02 2.63
C PHE A 15 3.49 -5.83 1.12
N ALA A 16 2.24 -5.74 0.66
CA ALA A 16 1.95 -5.38 -0.73
C ALA A 16 2.48 -3.97 -1.08
N ALA A 17 2.21 -2.97 -0.24
CA ALA A 17 2.74 -1.62 -0.43
C ALA A 17 4.27 -1.58 -0.43
N LYS A 18 4.93 -2.34 0.47
CA LYS A 18 6.40 -2.47 0.52
C LYS A 18 6.97 -3.14 -0.72
N ALA A 19 6.31 -4.17 -1.26
CA ALA A 19 6.75 -4.87 -2.47
C ALA A 19 6.76 -3.92 -3.69
N LEU A 20 5.88 -2.94 -3.72
CA LEU A 20 5.79 -1.94 -4.79
C LEU A 20 6.80 -0.79 -4.66
N LYS A 21 7.65 -0.76 -3.61
CA LYS A 21 8.59 0.36 -3.35
C LYS A 21 9.52 0.70 -4.53
N ARG A 22 9.80 -0.24 -5.42
CA ARG A 22 10.70 -0.07 -6.57
C ARG A 22 9.98 -0.11 -7.93
N ALA A 23 8.65 -0.24 -7.91
CA ALA A 23 7.88 -0.18 -9.13
C ALA A 23 7.72 1.29 -9.57
N ASP A 24 7.60 1.51 -10.88
CA ASP A 24 7.31 2.83 -11.46
C ASP A 24 5.82 3.16 -11.32
N VAL A 25 5.35 3.23 -10.07
CA VAL A 25 3.94 3.48 -9.72
C VAL A 25 3.83 4.38 -8.50
N GLU A 26 2.75 5.16 -8.47
CA GLU A 26 2.38 5.94 -7.29
C GLU A 26 1.50 5.08 -6.38
N VAL A 27 1.90 4.87 -5.13
CA VAL A 27 1.17 4.03 -4.16
C VAL A 27 0.50 4.89 -3.10
N THR A 28 -0.80 4.69 -2.90
CA THR A 28 -1.56 5.25 -1.77
C THR A 28 -2.06 4.11 -0.89
N LEU A 29 -1.72 4.13 0.40
CA LEU A 29 -2.27 3.20 1.39
C LEU A 29 -3.33 3.92 2.22
N ILE A 30 -4.55 3.37 2.26
CA ILE A 30 -5.65 3.91 3.05
C ILE A 30 -6.07 2.86 4.07
N ALA A 31 -6.17 3.26 5.33
CA ALA A 31 -6.63 2.41 6.42
C ALA A 31 -7.47 3.20 7.42
N GLN A 32 -8.45 2.54 8.03
CA GLN A 32 -9.29 3.12 9.08
C GLN A 32 -8.53 3.26 10.41
N THR A 33 -7.54 2.40 10.66
CA THR A 33 -6.70 2.38 11.85
C THR A 33 -5.22 2.39 11.46
N GLY A 34 -4.34 2.91 12.33
CA GLY A 34 -2.89 3.00 12.07
C GLY A 34 -2.05 1.87 12.67
N HIS A 35 -2.69 0.82 13.20
CA HIS A 35 -2.02 -0.28 13.90
C HIS A 35 -2.23 -1.60 13.14
N HIS A 36 -1.21 -2.46 13.21
CA HIS A 36 -1.17 -3.80 12.62
C HIS A 36 -1.17 -4.87 13.71
#